data_AF-A0A9D7LFF0-F1
#
_entry.id   AF-A0A9D7LFF0-F1
#
_cell.length_a   1.000
_cell.length_b   1.000
_cell.length_c   1.000
_cell.angle_alpha   90.00
_cell.angle_beta   90.00
_cell.angle_gamma   90.00
#
_symmetry.space_group_name_H-M   'P 1'
#
loop_
_entity.id
_entity.type
_entity.pdbx_description
1 polymer ?
#
loop_
_entity_poly.entity_id
_entity_poly.type
_entity_poly.pdbx_seq_one_letter_code
_entity_poly.pdbx_strand_id
1 'polypeptide(L)'
;MAGASKIVGYAVKYGVKYGPHLAVAAKALKEPATAYAQKVVASQRARKAALAEAATLQAGSALKVFHQGEEVWVVYSGEEPVSAHPTSAVPPASLPSLASLVERADLTQRIRPQDAPGAKDRAVAAKDAVVGKARAVTKRDK
;
A
#
# COMPACT_ATOMS: atom_id res chain seq x y z
N MET A 1 3.62 48.03 3.68
CA MET A 1 4.13 46.66 3.89
C MET A 1 4.58 46.47 5.35
N ALA A 2 3.66 46.42 6.33
CA ALA A 2 4.01 46.33 7.76
C ALA A 2 3.60 45.00 8.44
N GLY A 3 2.84 44.15 7.74
CA GLY A 3 2.35 42.85 8.27
C GLY A 3 3.25 41.66 7.95
N ALA A 4 3.90 41.65 6.79
CA ALA A 4 4.68 40.50 6.31
C ALA A 4 5.92 40.20 7.18
N SER A 5 6.61 41.25 7.65
CA SER A 5 7.81 41.14 8.50
C SER A 5 7.50 40.61 9.90
N LYS A 6 6.31 40.87 10.45
CA LYS A 6 5.88 40.28 11.73
C LYS A 6 5.58 38.79 11.61
N ILE A 7 4.97 38.35 10.51
CA ILE A 7 4.63 36.93 10.27
C ILE A 7 5.91 36.09 10.10
N VAL A 8 6.89 36.61 9.36
CA VAL A 8 8.22 35.96 9.24
C VAL A 8 8.92 35.87 10.58
N GLY A 9 8.91 36.95 11.38
CA GLY A 9 9.51 36.96 12.71
C GLY A 9 8.90 35.93 13.68
N TYR A 10 7.57 35.79 13.66
CA TYR A 10 6.89 34.77 14.48
C TYR A 10 7.19 33.34 13.99
N ALA A 11 7.18 33.08 12.68
CA ALA A 11 7.51 31.77 12.14
C ALA A 11 8.93 31.31 12.53
N VAL A 12 9.91 32.22 12.49
CA VAL A 12 11.29 31.93 12.95
C VAL A 12 11.32 31.69 14.45
N LYS A 13 10.67 32.55 15.25
CA LYS A 13 10.69 32.45 16.73
C LYS A 13 10.02 31.17 17.23
N TYR A 14 8.91 30.78 16.63
CA TYR A 14 8.22 29.53 16.94
C TYR A 14 8.93 28.30 16.35
N GLY A 15 9.54 28.44 15.16
CA GLY A 15 10.37 27.39 14.55
C GLY A 15 11.58 27.03 15.41
N VAL A 16 12.27 28.01 16.01
CA VAL A 16 13.41 27.75 16.91
C VAL A 16 12.95 27.21 18.27
N LYS A 17 11.83 27.74 18.82
CA LYS A 17 11.33 27.33 20.15
C LYS A 17 10.76 25.92 20.19
N TYR A 18 10.09 25.48 19.12
CA TYR A 18 9.44 24.17 19.05
C TYR A 18 10.14 23.19 18.09
N GLY A 19 11.05 23.68 17.26
CA GLY A 19 11.82 22.87 16.30
C GLY A 19 12.54 21.68 16.92
N PRO A 20 13.23 21.81 18.07
CA PRO A 20 13.93 20.68 18.71
C PRO A 20 12.98 19.57 19.15
N HIS A 21 11.84 19.90 19.76
CA HIS A 21 10.84 18.92 20.20
C HIS A 21 10.17 18.21 19.02
N LEU A 22 9.88 18.95 17.95
CA LEU A 22 9.36 18.40 16.70
C LEU A 22 10.40 17.52 15.99
N ALA A 23 11.68 17.86 16.04
CA ALA A 23 12.76 17.05 15.47
C ALA A 23 12.96 15.74 16.24
N VAL A 24 12.83 15.75 17.56
CA VAL A 24 12.89 14.53 18.39
C VAL A 24 11.67 13.65 18.15
N ALA A 25 10.47 14.22 18.09
CA ALA A 25 9.26 13.48 17.73
C ALA A 25 9.38 12.90 16.31
N ALA A 26 9.83 13.69 15.33
CA ALA A 26 10.03 13.22 13.97
C ALA A 26 11.07 12.10 13.86
N LYS A 27 12.14 12.14 14.66
CA LYS A 27 13.13 11.06 14.73
C LYS A 27 12.54 9.79 15.34
N ALA A 28 11.77 9.90 16.43
CA ALA A 28 11.07 8.77 17.04
C ALA A 28 10.01 8.15 16.10
N LEU A 29 9.38 8.97 15.26
CA LEU A 29 8.46 8.50 14.22
C LEU A 29 9.17 7.96 12.97
N LYS A 30 10.46 8.27 12.76
CA LYS A 30 11.18 7.88 11.54
C LYS A 30 11.32 6.36 11.44
N GLU A 31 11.65 5.68 12.53
CA GLU A 31 11.80 4.23 12.56
C GLU A 31 10.50 3.47 12.21
N PRO A 32 9.35 3.73 12.87
CA PRO A 32 8.09 3.08 12.48
C PRO A 32 7.62 3.51 11.09
N ALA A 33 7.85 4.76 10.68
CA ALA A 33 7.51 5.22 9.34
C ALA A 33 8.34 4.51 8.27
N THR A 34 9.64 4.26 8.51
CA THR A 34 10.49 3.52 7.57
C THR A 34 10.10 2.07 7.45
N ALA A 35 9.73 1.41 8.55
CA ALA A 35 9.27 0.02 8.53
C ALA A 35 7.95 -0.12 7.74
N TYR A 36 7.01 0.81 7.95
CA TYR A 36 5.76 0.84 7.19
C TYR A 36 6.00 1.13 5.71
N ALA A 37 6.85 2.12 5.40
CA ALA A 37 7.21 2.44 4.02
C ALA A 37 7.86 1.25 3.31
N GLN A 38 8.75 0.52 3.97
CA GLN A 38 9.36 -0.69 3.42
C GLN A 38 8.32 -1.78 3.15
N LYS A 39 7.35 -1.99 4.05
CA LYS A 39 6.24 -2.94 3.85
C LYS A 39 5.39 -2.57 2.64
N VAL A 40 5.06 -1.29 2.47
CA VAL A 40 4.28 -0.80 1.31
C VAL A 40 5.06 -0.96 0.00
N VAL A 41 6.37 -0.70 0.02
CA VAL A 41 7.22 -0.90 -1.17
C VAL A 41 7.33 -2.39 -1.50
N ALA A 42 7.51 -3.24 -0.49
CA ALA A 42 7.58 -4.69 -0.66
C ALA A 42 6.28 -5.25 -1.24
N SER A 43 5.11 -4.83 -0.74
CA SER A 43 3.81 -5.27 -1.28
C SER A 43 3.60 -4.80 -2.73
N GLN A 44 4.04 -3.59 -3.07
CA GLN A 44 3.98 -3.14 -4.46
C GLN A 44 4.93 -3.93 -5.38
N ARG A 45 6.11 -4.31 -4.90
CA ARG A 45 7.04 -5.16 -5.66
C ARG A 45 6.46 -6.55 -5.87
N ALA A 46 5.91 -7.17 -4.82
CA ALA A 46 5.23 -8.47 -4.90
C ALA A 46 4.08 -8.45 -5.91
N ARG A 47 3.25 -7.41 -5.88
CA ARG A 47 2.19 -7.22 -6.87
C ARG A 47 2.74 -7.14 -8.31
N LYS A 48 3.78 -6.34 -8.54
CA LYS A 48 4.37 -6.18 -9.88
C LYS A 48 4.96 -7.50 -10.39
N ALA A 49 5.63 -8.26 -9.52
CA ALA A 49 6.16 -9.57 -9.86
C ALA A 49 5.03 -10.55 -10.23
N ALA A 50 3.99 -10.64 -9.40
CA ALA A 50 2.84 -11.50 -9.65
C ALA A 50 2.11 -11.14 -10.96
N LEU A 51 1.91 -9.85 -11.25
CA LEU A 51 1.28 -9.42 -12.50
C LEU A 51 2.18 -9.64 -13.72
N ALA A 52 3.50 -9.50 -13.58
CA ALA A 52 4.45 -9.79 -14.66
C ALA A 52 4.45 -11.30 -14.99
N GLU A 53 4.41 -12.16 -13.99
CA GLU A 53 4.31 -13.61 -14.19
C GLU A 53 2.95 -14.01 -14.79
N ALA A 54 1.85 -13.46 -14.24
CA ALA A 54 0.51 -13.67 -14.80
C ALA A 54 0.41 -13.25 -16.27
N ALA A 55 1.16 -12.23 -16.71
CA ALA A 55 1.18 -11.80 -18.11
C ALA A 55 1.82 -12.84 -19.06
N THR A 56 2.65 -13.73 -18.55
CA THR A 56 3.31 -14.79 -19.34
C THR A 56 2.50 -16.09 -19.39
N LEU A 57 1.48 -16.23 -18.54
CA LEU A 57 0.64 -17.43 -18.43
C LEU A 57 -0.61 -17.32 -19.30
N GLN A 58 -1.11 -18.46 -19.79
CA GLN A 58 -2.35 -18.52 -20.55
C GLN A 58 -3.54 -18.24 -19.62
N ALA A 59 -4.36 -17.24 -19.97
CA ALA A 59 -5.43 -16.75 -19.10
C ALA A 59 -4.96 -16.40 -17.68
N GLY A 60 -3.76 -15.81 -17.58
CA GLY A 60 -3.14 -15.52 -16.31
C GLY A 60 -3.88 -14.45 -15.50
N SER A 61 -3.99 -14.67 -14.19
CA SER A 61 -4.57 -13.71 -13.26
C SER A 61 -3.86 -13.73 -11.92
N ALA A 62 -3.97 -12.67 -11.14
CA ALA A 62 -3.37 -12.56 -9.82
C ALA A 62 -4.44 -12.24 -8.76
N LEU A 63 -4.41 -12.95 -7.64
CA LEU A 63 -5.28 -12.73 -6.49
C LEU A 63 -4.47 -12.27 -5.29
N LYS A 64 -4.95 -11.22 -4.63
CA LYS A 64 -4.39 -10.77 -3.36
C LYS A 64 -5.05 -11.54 -2.22
N VAL A 65 -4.25 -12.29 -1.48
CA VAL A 65 -4.65 -13.07 -0.30
C VAL A 65 -3.90 -12.54 0.91
N PHE A 66 -4.54 -12.57 2.08
CA PHE A 66 -3.87 -12.27 3.35
C PHE A 66 -3.70 -13.56 4.15
N HIS A 67 -2.49 -13.81 4.61
CA HIS A 67 -2.19 -14.94 5.48
C HIS A 67 -1.36 -14.47 6.66
N GLN A 68 -1.80 -14.76 7.89
CA GLN A 68 -1.10 -14.40 9.13
C GLN A 68 -0.72 -12.91 9.24
N GLY A 69 -1.53 -12.03 8.65
CA GLY A 69 -1.29 -10.58 8.64
C GLY A 69 -0.31 -10.10 7.57
N GLU A 70 0.17 -10.99 6.70
CA GLU A 70 1.00 -10.67 5.54
C GLU A 70 0.21 -10.74 4.24
N GLU A 71 0.61 -9.90 3.28
CA GLU A 71 0.01 -9.84 1.96
C GLU A 71 0.75 -10.77 1.00
N VAL A 72 0.02 -11.73 0.42
CA VAL A 72 0.52 -12.70 -0.54
C VAL A 72 -0.27 -12.58 -1.85
N TRP A 73 0.43 -12.46 -2.96
CA TRP A 73 -0.14 -12.42 -4.31
C TRP A 73 -0.03 -13.80 -4.94
N VAL A 74 -1.15 -14.47 -5.11
CA VAL A 74 -1.22 -15.79 -5.76
C VAL A 74 -1.48 -15.61 -7.25
N VAL A 75 -0.67 -16.23 -8.10
CA VAL A 75 -0.80 -16.22 -9.55
C VAL A 75 -1.53 -17.48 -10.00
N TYR A 76 -2.45 -17.31 -10.93
CA TYR A 76 -3.25 -18.37 -11.53
C TYR A 76 -3.03 -18.44 -13.03
N SER A 77 -3.14 -19.66 -13.56
CA SER A 77 -3.33 -19.95 -14.98
C SER A 77 -4.73 -20.53 -15.16
N GLY A 78 -5.68 -19.72 -15.64
CA GLY A 78 -7.09 -20.10 -15.64
C GLY A 78 -7.62 -20.26 -14.21
N GLU A 79 -7.93 -21.51 -13.81
CA GLU A 79 -8.42 -21.85 -12.47
C GLU A 79 -7.36 -22.47 -11.55
N GLU A 80 -6.18 -22.79 -12.09
CA GLU A 80 -5.13 -23.46 -11.34
C GLU A 80 -4.15 -22.44 -10.72
N PRO A 81 -3.89 -22.50 -9.40
CA PRO A 81 -2.88 -21.66 -8.76
C PRO A 81 -1.47 -22.19 -9.10
N VAL A 82 -0.64 -21.35 -9.71
CA VAL A 82 0.69 -21.72 -10.21
C VAL A 82 1.80 -21.29 -9.26
N SER A 83 1.72 -20.07 -8.72
CA SER A 83 2.79 -19.50 -7.88
C SER A 83 2.28 -18.45 -6.90
N ALA A 84 3.14 -18.03 -5.96
CA ALA A 84 2.84 -17.00 -4.98
C ALA A 84 4.02 -16.04 -4.76
N HIS A 85 3.71 -14.76 -4.55
CA HIS A 85 4.66 -13.68 -4.31
C HIS A 85 4.32 -12.94 -3.01
N PRO A 86 5.31 -12.48 -2.22
CA PRO A 86 6.75 -12.58 -2.43
C PRO A 86 7.29 -14.00 -2.20
N THR A 87 8.14 -14.49 -3.10
CA THR A 87 8.78 -15.81 -3.00
C THR A 87 9.70 -15.95 -1.77
N SER A 88 10.12 -14.83 -1.17
CA SER A 88 11.19 -14.78 -0.16
C SER A 88 10.75 -14.46 1.28
N ALA A 89 9.48 -14.16 1.56
CA ALA A 89 9.12 -13.62 2.88
C ALA A 89 8.80 -14.68 3.94
N VAL A 90 8.56 -15.93 3.53
CA VAL A 90 8.12 -16.97 4.46
C VAL A 90 9.09 -18.15 4.38
N PRO A 91 9.72 -18.57 5.49
CA PRO A 91 10.48 -19.82 5.55
C PRO A 91 9.62 -20.97 5.02
N PRO A 92 10.17 -21.94 4.27
CA PRO A 92 9.41 -23.05 3.69
C PRO A 92 8.64 -23.90 4.73
N ALA A 93 8.95 -23.74 6.03
CA ALA A 93 8.22 -24.36 7.15
C ALA A 93 6.88 -23.69 7.50
N SER A 94 6.61 -22.48 7.00
CA SER A 94 5.44 -21.66 7.35
C SER A 94 4.63 -21.20 6.13
N LEU A 95 5.04 -21.59 4.90
CA LEU A 95 4.17 -21.44 3.72
C LEU A 95 3.11 -22.54 3.77
N PRO A 96 1.84 -22.23 4.08
CA PRO A 96 0.77 -23.16 3.74
C PRO A 96 0.87 -23.51 2.26
N SER A 97 0.55 -24.76 1.91
CA SER A 97 0.43 -25.17 0.51
C SER A 97 -0.45 -24.16 -0.26
N LEU A 98 -0.18 -23.94 -1.56
CA LEU A 98 -0.98 -23.05 -2.40
C LEU A 98 -2.49 -23.33 -2.26
N ALA A 99 -2.87 -24.61 -2.13
CA ALA A 99 -4.24 -25.02 -1.88
C ALA A 99 -4.86 -24.37 -0.62
N SER A 100 -4.14 -24.38 0.51
CA SER A 100 -4.60 -23.79 1.77
C SER A 100 -4.70 -22.26 1.76
N LEU A 101 -3.95 -21.56 0.89
CA LEU A 101 -4.13 -20.11 0.69
C LEU A 101 -5.40 -19.79 -0.12
N VAL A 102 -5.81 -20.71 -0.98
CA VAL A 102 -6.88 -20.51 -1.96
C VAL A 102 -8.22 -21.06 -1.48
N GLU A 103 -8.23 -22.01 -0.54
CA GLU A 103 -9.43 -22.72 -0.05
C GLU A 103 -10.59 -21.79 0.37
N ARG A 104 -10.27 -20.62 0.95
CA ARG A 104 -11.26 -19.63 1.42
C ARG A 104 -11.18 -18.30 0.69
N ALA A 105 -10.39 -18.23 -0.38
CA ALA A 105 -10.19 -17.00 -1.12
C ALA A 105 -11.31 -16.80 -2.15
N ASP A 106 -11.83 -15.58 -2.22
CA ASP A 106 -12.83 -15.22 -3.23
C ASP A 106 -12.14 -15.03 -4.59
N LEU A 107 -12.40 -15.98 -5.49
CA LEU A 107 -11.80 -16.02 -6.83
C LEU A 107 -12.32 -14.90 -7.75
N THR A 108 -13.44 -14.26 -7.40
CA THR A 108 -14.00 -13.16 -8.21
C THR A 108 -13.15 -11.88 -8.13
N GLN A 109 -12.29 -11.77 -7.11
CA GLN A 109 -11.40 -10.61 -6.91
C GLN A 109 -10.07 -10.74 -7.67
N ARG A 110 -9.95 -11.73 -8.56
CA ARG A 110 -8.77 -11.91 -9.42
C ARG A 110 -8.61 -10.71 -10.36
N ILE A 111 -7.38 -10.22 -10.45
CA ILE A 111 -7.00 -9.13 -11.33
C ILE A 111 -6.23 -9.72 -12.49
N ARG A 112 -6.72 -9.47 -13.71
CA ARG A 112 -5.97 -9.80 -14.93
C ARG A 112 -4.94 -8.70 -15.21
N PRO A 113 -3.78 -9.03 -15.79
CA PRO A 113 -2.75 -8.05 -16.12
C PRO A 113 -3.27 -6.88 -16.98
N GLN A 114 -4.17 -7.16 -17.94
CA GLN A 114 -4.78 -6.17 -18.82
C GLN A 114 -5.80 -5.25 -18.13
N ASP A 115 -6.43 -5.72 -17.06
CA ASP A 115 -7.46 -4.98 -16.32
C ASP A 115 -6.87 -4.26 -15.09
N ALA A 116 -5.55 -4.38 -14.88
CA ALA A 116 -4.88 -3.75 -13.77
C ALA A 116 -4.89 -2.21 -13.96
N PRO A 117 -5.51 -1.45 -13.04
CA PRO A 117 -5.65 0.00 -13.22
C PRO A 117 -4.28 0.67 -13.27
N GLY A 118 -4.11 1.56 -14.25
CA GLY A 118 -2.89 2.31 -14.47
C GLY A 118 -2.49 3.09 -13.22
N ALA A 119 -1.20 3.45 -13.12
CA ALA A 119 -0.72 4.27 -12.00
C ALA A 119 -1.48 5.61 -11.91
N LYS A 120 -1.89 6.16 -13.06
CA LYS A 120 -2.70 7.38 -13.18
C LYS A 120 -4.12 7.17 -12.64
N ASP A 121 -4.81 6.12 -13.07
CA ASP A 121 -6.18 5.82 -12.66
C ASP A 121 -6.26 5.55 -11.15
N ARG A 122 -5.25 4.87 -10.61
CA ARG A 122 -5.12 4.66 -9.16
C ARG A 122 -4.90 5.95 -8.39
N ALA A 123 -4.10 6.87 -8.92
CA ALA A 123 -3.88 8.16 -8.27
C ALA A 123 -5.16 9.01 -8.29
N VAL A 124 -5.96 8.94 -9.35
CA VAL A 124 -7.27 9.60 -9.43
C VAL A 124 -8.25 8.97 -8.43
N ALA A 125 -8.40 7.64 -8.44
CA ALA A 125 -9.28 6.95 -7.49
C ALA A 125 -8.89 7.21 -6.02
N ALA A 126 -7.60 7.27 -5.71
CA ALA A 126 -7.12 7.60 -4.37
C ALA A 126 -7.47 9.06 -3.97
N LYS A 127 -7.33 10.01 -4.90
CA LYS A 127 -7.74 11.41 -4.67
C LYS A 127 -9.25 11.49 -4.42
N ASP A 128 -10.05 10.83 -5.25
CA ASP A 128 -11.51 10.84 -5.13
C ASP A 128 -11.98 10.23 -3.81
N ALA A 129 -11.34 9.15 -3.36
CA ALA A 129 -11.62 8.55 -2.05
C ALA A 129 -11.28 9.49 -0.88
N VAL A 130 -10.15 10.19 -0.96
CA VAL A 130 -9.75 11.17 0.08
C VAL A 130 -10.70 12.36 0.12
N VAL A 131 -11.05 12.90 -1.05
CA VAL A 131 -12.02 14.00 -1.17
C VAL A 131 -13.39 13.57 -0.66
N GLY A 132 -13.85 12.36 -1.00
CA GLY A 132 -15.10 11.79 -0.48
C GLY A 132 -15.10 11.67 1.04
N LYS A 133 -14.00 11.20 1.62
CA LYS A 133 -13.85 11.08 3.08
C LYS A 133 -13.83 12.44 3.78
N ALA A 134 -13.13 13.43 3.22
CA ALA A 134 -13.12 14.81 3.74
C ALA A 134 -14.52 15.46 3.71
N ARG A 135 -15.29 15.22 2.63
CA ARG A 135 -16.69 15.67 2.52
C ARG A 135 -17.61 14.98 3.53
N ALA A 136 -17.37 13.69 3.84
CA ALA A 136 -18.15 12.95 4.82
C ALA A 136 -17.89 13.44 6.25
N VAL A 137 -16.65 13.79 6.59
CA VAL A 137 -16.28 14.35 7.90
C VAL A 137 -16.93 15.72 8.09
N THR A 138 -16.80 16.62 7.11
CA THR A 138 -17.38 17.97 7.18
C THR A 138 -18.91 18.00 7.22
N LYS A 139 -19.60 16.97 6.70
CA LYS A 139 -21.06 16.82 6.84
C LYS A 139 -21.51 16.26 8.19
N ARG A 140 -20.62 15.62 8.95
CA ARG A 140 -20.94 15.03 10.28
C ARG A 140 -20.89 16.05 11.41
N ASP A 141 -20.18 17.15 11.21
CA ASP A 141 -20.02 18.25 12.16
C ASP A 141 -21.10 19.35 12.00
N LYS A 142 -22.15 19.10 11.21
CA LYS A 142 -23.33 19.97 11.03
C LYS A 142 -24.60 19.20 11.35
#